data_AF-A0A961JNM0-F1
#
_entry.id   AF-A0A961JNM0-F1
#
_cell.length_a   1.000
_cell.length_b   1.000
_cell.length_c   1.000
_cell.angle_alpha   90.00
_cell.angle_beta   90.00
_cell.angle_gamma   90.00
#
_symmetry.space_group_name_H-M   'P 1'
#
loop_
_entity.id
_entity.type
_entity.pdbx_description
1 polymer ?
#
loop_
_entity_poly.entity_id
_entity_poly.type
_entity_poly.pdbx_seq_one_letter_code
_entity_poly.pdbx_strand_id
1 'polypeptide(L)' 'MNRHATLTLSLVFLLAAFPLISLGTTSGPPVLWWLGLMALCIGGVLPPLRRVFPPKEPLPEPTKVGLAEDERVS' A
#
# COMPACT_ATOMS: atom_id res chain seq x y z
N MET A 1 0.19 1.30 10.33
CA MET A 1 0.48 0.44 9.16
C MET A 1 1.68 1.01 8.42
N ASN A 2 2.82 0.30 8.41
CA ASN A 2 4.10 0.85 7.94
C ASN A 2 4.07 1.22 6.46
N ARG A 3 4.71 2.35 6.10
CA ARG A 3 4.71 2.86 4.73
C ARG A 3 5.22 1.83 3.73
N HIS A 4 6.30 1.15 4.09
CA HIS A 4 6.92 0.11 3.26
C HIS A 4 6.00 -1.09 3.03
N ALA A 5 5.29 -1.55 4.08
CA ALA A 5 4.41 -2.71 3.98
C ALA A 5 3.30 -2.52 2.92
N THR A 6 2.68 -1.33 2.84
CA THR A 6 1.63 -1.06 1.85
C THR A 6 2.18 -1.00 0.42
N LEU A 7 3.40 -0.49 0.23
CA LEU A 7 4.04 -0.44 -1.09
C LEU A 7 4.45 -1.85 -1.55
N THR A 8 5.00 -2.66 -0.63
CA THR A 8 5.31 -4.07 -0.91
C THR A 8 4.05 -4.84 -1.28
N LEU A 9 2.94 -4.64 -0.57
CA LEU A 9 1.67 -5.30 -0.89
C LEU A 9 1.15 -4.91 -2.27
N SER A 10 1.21 -3.62 -2.63
CA SER A 10 0.85 -3.13 -3.97
C SER A 10 1.73 -3.75 -5.07
N LEU A 11 3.04 -3.85 -4.84
CA LEU A 11 3.97 -4.50 -5.76
C LEU A 11 3.63 -5.98 -5.97
N VAL A 12 3.37 -6.72 -4.89
CA VAL A 12 2.99 -8.14 -4.96
C VAL A 12 1.68 -8.33 -5.73
N PHE A 13 0.69 -7.46 -5.49
CA PHE A 13 -0.58 -7.48 -6.20
C PHE A 13 -0.39 -7.24 -7.72
N LEU A 14 0.44 -6.27 -8.09
CA LEU A 14 0.77 -5.99 -9.49
C LEU A 14 1.52 -7.15 -10.15
N LEU A 15 2.48 -7.74 -9.44
CA LEU A 15 3.27 -8.86 -9.94
C LEU A 15 2.40 -10.11 -10.15
N ALA A 16 1.47 -10.37 -9.22
CA ALA A 16 0.55 -11.49 -9.30
C ALA A 16 -0.54 -11.30 -10.37
N ALA A 17 -0.93 -10.06 -10.68
CA ALA A 17 -1.97 -9.80 -11.68
C ALA A 17 -1.61 -10.35 -13.07
N PHE A 18 -0.35 -10.22 -13.49
CA PHE A 18 0.10 -10.61 -14.83
C PHE A 18 -0.05 -12.11 -15.13
N PRO A 19 0.50 -13.04 -14.32
CA PRO A 19 0.29 -14.47 -14.54
C PRO A 19 -1.18 -14.88 -14.33
N LEU A 20 -1.92 -14.22 -13.43
CA LEU A 20 -3.31 -14.56 -13.14
C LEU A 20 -4.25 -14.21 -14.31
N ILE A 21 -4.06 -13.05 -14.94
CA ILE A 21 -4.78 -12.65 -16.15
C ILE A 21 -4.43 -13.59 -17.30
N SER A 22 -3.15 -13.89 -17.50
CA SER A 22 -2.66 -14.79 -18.56
C SER A 22 -3.25 -16.20 -18.46
N LEU A 23 -3.31 -16.77 -17.25
CA LEU A 23 -3.97 -18.05 -16.97
C LEU A 23 -5.48 -17.98 -17.26
N GLY A 24 -6.13 -16.87 -16.89
CA GLY A 24 -7.55 -16.64 -17.14
C GLY A 24 -7.91 -16.51 -18.64
N THR A 25 -7.01 -16.04 -19.50
CA THR A 25 -7.28 -15.89 -20.94
C THR A 25 -6.98 -17.12 -21.79
N THR A 26 -6.08 -18.00 -21.34
CA THR A 26 -5.55 -19.09 -22.18
C THR A 26 -6.38 -20.37 -22.10
N SER A 27 -6.99 -20.65 -20.94
CA SER A 27 -7.80 -21.87 -20.70
C SER A 27 -8.43 -21.94 -19.30
N GLY A 28 -8.20 -20.93 -18.45
CA GLY A 28 -8.65 -20.91 -17.06
C GLY A 28 -10.10 -20.46 -16.88
N PRO A 29 -10.67 -20.67 -15.68
CA PRO A 29 -11.98 -20.15 -15.33
C PRO A 29 -12.06 -18.62 -15.54
N PRO A 30 -13.16 -18.08 -16.08
CA PRO A 30 -13.31 -16.63 -16.31
C PRO A 30 -13.23 -15.81 -15.00
N VAL A 31 -13.41 -16.45 -13.85
CA VAL A 31 -13.22 -15.86 -12.52
C VAL A 31 -11.75 -15.45 -12.27
N LEU A 32 -10.77 -16.21 -12.76
CA LEU A 32 -9.34 -15.86 -12.60
C LEU A 32 -9.00 -14.55 -13.32
N TRP A 33 -9.62 -14.34 -14.48
CA TRP A 33 -9.45 -13.12 -15.24
C TRP A 33 -9.97 -11.90 -14.45
N TRP A 34 -11.16 -12.00 -13.87
CA TRP A 34 -11.72 -10.94 -13.01
C TRP A 34 -10.90 -10.70 -11.75
N LEU A 35 -10.40 -11.75 -11.10
CA LEU A 35 -9.51 -11.62 -9.95
C LEU A 35 -8.20 -10.93 -10.31
N GLY A 36 -7.60 -11.28 -11.46
CA GLY A 36 -6.41 -10.63 -11.97
C GLY A 36 -6.64 -9.15 -12.28
N LEU A 37 -7.80 -8.82 -12.85
CA LEU A 37 -8.18 -7.44 -13.14
C LEU A 37 -8.43 -6.62 -11.87
N MET A 38 -9.11 -7.19 -10.88
CA MET A 38 -9.25 -6.55 -9.56
C MET A 38 -7.89 -6.35 -8.88
N ALA A 39 -7.01 -7.35 -8.96
CA ALA A 39 -5.68 -7.25 -8.39
C ALA A 39 -4.84 -6.15 -9.06
N LEU A 40 -4.93 -6.03 -10.38
CA LEU A 40 -4.29 -4.95 -11.15
C LEU A 40 -4.83 -3.58 -10.74
N CYS A 41 -6.15 -3.42 -10.63
CA CYS A 41 -6.77 -2.17 -10.20
C CYS A 41 -6.35 -1.77 -8.78
N ILE A 42 -6.45 -2.69 -7.82
CA ILE A 42 -6.10 -2.41 -6.42
C ILE A 42 -4.60 -2.12 -6.28
N GLY A 43 -3.76 -2.97 -6.88
CA GLY A 43 -2.31 -2.82 -6.87
C GLY A 43 -1.84 -1.52 -7.53
N GLY A 44 -2.46 -1.13 -8.65
CA GLY A 44 -2.14 0.10 -9.37
C GLY A 44 -2.66 1.38 -8.71
N VAL A 45 -3.82 1.33 -8.03
CA VAL A 45 -4.44 2.50 -7.39
C VAL A 45 -3.87 2.78 -6.00
N LEU A 46 -3.39 1.77 -5.26
CA LEU A 46 -2.83 1.95 -3.91
C LEU A 46 -1.70 3.02 -3.83
N PRO A 47 -0.67 3.01 -4.71
CA PRO A 47 0.41 3.99 -4.68
C PRO A 47 -0.03 5.44 -4.89
N PRO A 48 -0.81 5.79 -5.94
CA PRO A 48 -1.31 7.15 -6.11
C PRO A 48 -2.30 7.54 -5.01
N LEU A 49 -3.14 6.61 -4.52
CA LEU A 49 -4.07 6.89 -3.43
C LEU A 49 -3.32 7.29 -2.15
N ARG A 50 -2.23 6.63 -1.80
CA ARG A 50 -1.39 7.05 -0.66
C ARG A 50 -0.64 8.35 -0.87
N ARG A 51 -0.38 8.73 -2.12
CA ARG A 51 0.23 10.01 -2.44
C ARG A 51 -0.75 11.16 -2.21
N VAL A 52 -2.03 10.96 -2.55
CA VAL A 52 -3.10 11.95 -2.35
C VAL A 52 -3.57 11.98 -0.90
N PHE A 53 -3.63 10.81 -0.25
CA PHE A 53 -4.06 10.64 1.14
C PHE A 53 -2.90 10.13 1.99
N PRO A 54 -1.96 11.01 2.37
CA PRO A 54 -0.92 10.63 3.32
C PRO A 54 -1.58 10.27 4.66
N PRO A 55 -1.16 9.16 5.30
CA PRO A 55 -1.62 8.87 6.65
C PRO A 55 -1.23 10.03 7.58
N LYS A 56 -2.18 10.48 8.41
CA LYS A 56 -1.87 11.37 9.53
C LYS A 56 -0.94 10.60 10.47
N GLU A 57 0.35 10.91 10.41
CA GLU A 57 1.23 10.54 11.51
C GLU A 57 0.73 11.30 12.74
N PRO A 58 0.45 10.60 13.86
CA PRO A 58 0.11 11.29 15.09
C PRO A 58 1.29 12.20 15.43
N LEU A 59 1.03 13.51 15.43
CA LEU A 59 2.00 14.48 15.93
C LEU A 59 2.37 14.03 17.35
N PRO A 60 3.66 14.00 17.72
CA PRO A 60 4.05 13.67 19.08
C PRO A 60 3.29 14.59 20.04
N GLU A 61 2.71 14.03 21.10
CA GLU A 61 1.97 14.84 22.08
C GLU A 61 2.88 15.97 22.59
N PRO A 62 2.39 17.21 22.67
CA PRO A 62 3.19 18.32 23.15
C PRO A 62 3.61 18.05 24.61
N THR A 63 4.88 17.71 24.82
CA THR A 63 5.42 17.55 26.17
C THR A 63 5.57 18.93 26.81
N LYS A 64 5.27 19.05 28.11
CA LYS A 64 5.33 20.33 28.87
C LYS A 64 6.71 21.02 28.87
N VAL A 65 7.76 20.34 28.40
CA VAL A 65 9.15 20.79 28.43
C VAL A 65 9.75 21.03 27.03
N GLY A 66 8.97 20.90 25.95
CA GLY A 66 9.47 21.04 24.57
C GLY A 66 9.38 19.72 23.80
N LEU A 67 9.93 19.70 22.57
CA LEU A 67 10.04 18.48 21.79
C LEU A 67 10.82 17.42 22.58
N ALA A 68 10.49 16.14 22.42
CA ALA A 68 11.21 15.03 23.08
C ALA A 68 12.72 14.99 22.75
N GLU A 69 13.13 15.76 21.74
CA GLU A 69 14.51 15.91 21.25
C GLU A 69 15.24 17.12 21.87
N ASP A 70 14.59 17.88 22.75
CA ASP A 70 15.21 19.03 23.42
C ASP A 70 16.18 18.53 24.51
N GLU A 71 17.46 18.77 24.31
CA GLU A 71 18.57 18.36 25.19
C GLU A 71 18.45 18.94 26.62
N ARG A 72 17.63 19.98 26.80
CA ARG A 72 17.34 20.63 28.09
C ARG A 72 16.59 19.78 29.11
N VAL A 73 16.17 18.57 28.72
CA VAL A 73 15.37 17.66 29.55
C VAL A 73 16.25 16.63 30.30
N SER A 74 17.55 16.58 30.01
CA SER A 74 18.49 15.61 30.61
C SER A 74 19.24 16.11 31.84
#